data_AF-A0A832YQZ0-F1
#
_entry.id   AF-A0A832YQZ0-F1
#
_cell.length_a   1.000
_cell.length_b   1.000
_cell.length_c   1.000
_cell.angle_alpha   90.00
_cell.angle_beta   90.00
_cell.angle_gamma   90.00
#
_symmetry.space_group_name_H-M   'P 1'
#
loop_
_entity.id
_entity.type
_entity.pdbx_description
1 polymer ?
#
loop_
_entity_poly.entity_id
_entity_poly.type
_entity_poly.pdbx_seq_one_letter_code
_entity_poly.pdbx_strand_id
1 'polypeptide(L)'
;MREGGPAMLKHRSGLFLALILFTSSLFVALSPSLAAAQEEPEVYPEGDMHWDMPDENLIFLDGVNADEATLTRVRPTSSTPTGNELIPYTGGSPEMVLTAEALPATDSVNLTLNISAFFHFTLNSPVITYCKQTSLLNPGGKATTLYMRLLVGDKEIMSGVSNSVVLSTNDAAAPHNLTIEEQEVEFILAQHEILSLEISVEHNCEGTQAQLNWGSFGSMSGLVIKGDLVRPDPRASVDDLGFAHIELVPISPWGSEEISKVGLMIFGPVLPDEYDTDDRDLAIESFDSPMGERKVEGNRTAWTWVSTKPLSPGHHLAKFCIQTIDGNTLSECHFIGRYRFIVPEEETTIFTAALWMSLSSLLLLIGWIGFSLKEGIFYPPQMIGAFLVMALLLIPLQMQLPDLDNNIHAGDDSPTSDFSLLVFNNNSNGTSISLSQLL
;
A
#
# COMPACT_ATOMS: atom_id res chain seq x y z
N MET A 1 -76.37 62.03 37.48
CA MET A 1 -77.17 62.07 36.24
C MET A 1 -76.62 61.00 35.30
N ARG A 2 -77.54 60.23 34.69
CA ARG A 2 -77.40 59.41 33.45
C ARG A 2 -76.60 60.16 32.37
N GLU A 3 -75.89 59.57 31.40
CA GLU A 3 -76.11 58.45 30.46
C GLU A 3 -74.73 58.12 29.83
N GLY A 4 -74.34 56.90 29.43
CA GLY A 4 -74.76 56.15 28.24
C GLY A 4 -73.56 55.93 27.28
N GLY A 5 -73.24 54.68 26.89
CA GLY A 5 -72.10 54.28 26.01
C GLY A 5 -72.28 54.68 24.52
N PRO A 6 -71.54 54.11 23.51
CA PRO A 6 -70.76 52.86 23.52
C PRO A 6 -69.40 52.84 22.75
N ALA A 7 -68.67 51.73 22.95
CA ALA A 7 -67.78 50.97 22.03
C ALA A 7 -66.73 51.64 21.12
N MET A 8 -65.49 51.11 21.15
CA MET A 8 -64.82 50.57 19.94
C MET A 8 -63.56 49.77 20.32
N LEU A 9 -63.77 48.46 20.37
CA LEU A 9 -62.77 47.40 20.43
C LEU A 9 -62.12 47.26 19.03
N LYS A 10 -61.10 48.07 18.69
CA LYS A 10 -60.46 47.96 17.34
C LYS A 10 -58.93 47.93 17.33
N HIS A 11 -58.25 48.17 18.45
CA HIS A 11 -56.78 48.27 18.45
C HIS A 11 -56.03 46.99 18.85
N ARG A 12 -56.66 46.02 19.55
CA ARG A 12 -55.99 44.77 19.97
C ARG A 12 -55.91 43.70 18.86
N SER A 13 -56.74 43.80 17.82
CA SER A 13 -56.78 42.80 16.74
C SER A 13 -55.61 42.93 15.76
N GLY A 14 -55.12 44.15 15.49
CA GLY A 14 -54.02 44.37 14.54
C GLY A 14 -52.65 44.00 15.10
N LEU A 15 -52.43 44.23 16.41
CA LEU A 15 -51.17 43.90 17.08
C LEU A 15 -50.99 42.38 17.26
N PHE A 16 -52.08 41.67 17.57
CA PHE A 16 -52.08 40.20 17.62
C PHE A 16 -51.86 39.57 16.25
N LEU A 17 -52.45 40.13 15.19
CA LEU A 17 -52.24 39.64 13.82
C LEU A 17 -50.79 39.87 13.34
N ALA A 18 -50.21 41.03 13.68
CA ALA A 18 -48.82 41.36 13.36
C ALA A 18 -47.83 40.49 14.15
N LEU A 19 -48.11 40.20 15.42
CA LEU A 19 -47.28 39.31 16.23
C LEU A 19 -47.33 37.87 15.72
N ILE A 20 -48.51 37.38 15.32
CA ILE A 20 -48.69 36.03 14.75
C ILE A 20 -48.00 35.91 13.38
N LEU A 21 -48.07 36.94 12.54
CA LEU A 21 -47.35 36.98 11.25
C LEU A 21 -45.83 37.06 11.46
N PHE A 22 -45.35 37.80 12.46
CA PHE A 22 -43.92 37.88 12.77
C PHE A 22 -43.40 36.55 13.37
N THR A 23 -44.16 35.89 14.24
CA THR A 23 -43.82 34.56 14.76
C THR A 23 -43.91 33.47 13.70
N SER A 24 -44.87 33.58 12.76
CA SER A 24 -44.99 32.66 11.62
C SER A 24 -43.83 32.84 10.61
N SER A 25 -43.35 34.07 10.43
CA SER A 25 -42.16 34.36 9.62
C SER A 25 -40.88 33.84 10.27
N LEU A 26 -40.79 33.90 11.61
CA LEU A 26 -39.62 33.40 12.36
C LEU A 26 -39.59 31.87 12.41
N PHE A 27 -40.75 31.19 12.41
CA PHE A 27 -40.84 29.73 12.34
C PHE A 27 -40.51 29.17 10.95
N VAL A 28 -40.75 29.90 9.87
CA VAL A 28 -40.34 29.51 8.51
C VAL A 28 -38.84 29.75 8.26
N ALA A 29 -38.21 30.66 9.02
CA ALA A 29 -36.76 30.86 8.98
C ALA A 29 -35.97 29.83 9.82
N LEU A 30 -36.66 29.02 10.65
CA LEU A 30 -36.07 28.01 11.53
C LEU A 30 -36.45 26.57 11.14
N SER A 31 -37.22 26.36 10.08
CA SER A 31 -37.42 25.02 9.53
C SER A 31 -36.14 24.58 8.84
N PRO A 32 -35.51 23.44 9.24
CA PRO A 32 -34.53 22.81 8.37
C PRO A 32 -35.27 22.55 7.06
N SER A 33 -34.72 23.06 5.95
CA SER A 33 -35.22 22.73 4.63
C SER A 33 -35.45 21.23 4.56
N LEU A 34 -36.62 20.79 4.05
CA LEU A 34 -36.78 19.42 3.61
C LEU A 34 -35.69 19.18 2.56
N ALA A 35 -34.55 18.65 3.00
CA ALA A 35 -33.62 17.98 2.13
C ALA A 35 -34.42 16.85 1.51
N ALA A 36 -34.60 16.91 0.19
CA ALA A 36 -34.88 15.70 -0.55
C ALA A 36 -33.88 14.65 -0.06
N ALA A 37 -34.34 13.42 0.18
CA ALA A 37 -33.44 12.29 0.30
C ALA A 37 -32.74 12.11 -1.06
N GLN A 38 -31.76 12.96 -1.33
CA GLN A 38 -30.65 12.63 -2.20
C GLN A 38 -29.88 11.58 -1.40
N GLU A 39 -29.56 10.46 -2.04
CA GLU A 39 -28.48 9.59 -1.56
C GLU A 39 -27.33 10.50 -1.12
N GLU A 40 -26.89 10.34 0.13
CA GLU A 40 -25.64 10.96 0.55
C GLU A 40 -24.59 10.54 -0.47
N PRO A 41 -23.86 11.48 -1.08
CA PRO A 41 -22.80 11.11 -2.01
C PRO A 41 -21.85 10.18 -1.26
N GLU A 42 -21.45 9.09 -1.91
CA GLU A 42 -20.53 8.10 -1.35
C GLU A 42 -19.18 8.78 -1.09
N VAL A 43 -18.96 9.23 0.15
CA VAL A 43 -17.71 9.88 0.54
C VAL A 43 -16.71 8.79 0.90
N TYR A 44 -15.58 8.78 0.20
CA TYR A 44 -14.50 7.85 0.51
C TYR A 44 -13.73 8.33 1.76
N PRO A 45 -13.61 7.48 2.79
CA PRO A 45 -12.93 7.84 4.03
C PRO A 45 -11.42 7.97 3.83
N GLU A 46 -10.76 8.61 4.80
CA GLU A 46 -9.31 8.55 4.91
C GLU A 46 -8.83 7.11 5.09
N GLY A 47 -7.70 6.77 4.47
CA GLY A 47 -7.13 5.44 4.50
C GLY A 47 -7.80 4.46 3.54
N ASP A 48 -8.82 4.88 2.78
CA ASP A 48 -9.35 4.06 1.70
C ASP A 48 -8.26 3.76 0.67
N MET A 49 -8.13 2.48 0.33
CA MET A 49 -7.04 2.02 -0.53
C MET A 49 -7.52 0.98 -1.53
N HIS A 50 -6.92 1.04 -2.71
CA HIS A 50 -7.18 0.09 -3.78
C HIS A 50 -5.91 -0.25 -4.52
N TRP A 51 -5.78 -1.53 -4.85
CA TRP A 51 -4.62 -2.07 -5.53
C TRP A 51 -5.08 -2.87 -6.73
N ASP A 52 -4.68 -2.42 -7.93
CA ASP A 52 -4.69 -3.24 -9.13
C ASP A 52 -3.40 -4.06 -9.13
N MET A 53 -3.51 -5.34 -8.77
CA MET A 53 -2.39 -6.27 -8.67
C MET A 53 -2.35 -7.18 -9.91
N PRO A 54 -1.18 -7.73 -10.28
CA PRO A 54 -1.10 -8.70 -11.36
C PRO A 54 -1.86 -9.98 -10.96
N ASP A 55 -2.58 -10.56 -11.90
CA ASP A 55 -3.34 -11.81 -11.69
C ASP A 55 -2.44 -12.99 -11.29
N GLU A 56 -1.20 -12.98 -11.78
CA GLU A 56 -0.24 -14.08 -11.65
C GLU A 56 1.16 -13.54 -11.33
N ASN A 57 1.77 -14.12 -10.31
CA ASN A 57 3.18 -13.98 -9.96
C ASN A 57 3.92 -15.25 -10.39
N LEU A 58 5.18 -15.12 -10.81
CA LEU A 58 5.93 -16.26 -11.38
C LEU A 58 7.21 -16.55 -10.60
N ILE A 59 7.53 -17.84 -10.44
CA ILE A 59 8.84 -18.30 -9.98
C ILE A 59 9.39 -19.22 -11.06
N PHE A 60 10.58 -18.94 -11.55
CA PHE A 60 11.23 -19.65 -12.63
C PHE A 60 12.35 -20.55 -12.13
N LEU A 61 12.58 -21.64 -12.83
CA LEU A 61 13.82 -22.41 -12.76
C LEU A 61 14.92 -21.65 -13.49
N ASP A 62 16.07 -21.53 -12.83
CA ASP A 62 17.32 -21.01 -13.38
C ASP A 62 18.50 -21.92 -13.01
N GLY A 63 19.66 -21.68 -13.62
CA GLY A 63 20.85 -22.55 -13.53
C GLY A 63 21.13 -23.27 -14.85
N VAL A 64 22.30 -23.89 -14.96
CA VAL A 64 22.78 -24.49 -16.22
C VAL A 64 22.40 -25.97 -16.35
N ASN A 65 22.38 -26.71 -15.24
CA ASN A 65 22.07 -28.14 -15.19
C ASN A 65 21.25 -28.45 -13.92
N ALA A 66 20.78 -29.69 -13.73
CA ALA A 66 20.03 -30.08 -12.54
C ALA A 66 20.75 -29.81 -11.20
N ASP A 67 22.07 -29.97 -11.14
CA ASP A 67 22.86 -29.78 -9.91
C ASP A 67 22.98 -28.29 -9.48
N GLU A 68 22.82 -27.37 -10.42
CA GLU A 68 22.92 -25.91 -10.20
C GLU A 68 21.54 -25.23 -10.26
N ALA A 69 20.47 -26.03 -10.29
CA ALA A 69 19.12 -25.52 -10.46
C ALA A 69 18.68 -24.72 -9.22
N THR A 70 18.16 -23.52 -9.45
CA THR A 70 17.64 -22.63 -8.40
C THR A 70 16.29 -22.07 -8.80
N LEU A 71 15.53 -21.62 -7.80
CA LEU A 71 14.28 -20.90 -8.02
C LEU A 71 14.55 -19.40 -7.95
N THR A 72 14.20 -18.71 -9.02
CA THR A 72 14.34 -17.26 -9.12
C THR A 72 13.02 -16.61 -9.52
N ARG A 73 12.79 -15.41 -9.00
CA ARG A 73 11.69 -14.56 -9.43
C ARG A 73 12.07 -13.77 -10.69
N VAL A 74 13.36 -13.73 -11.05
CA VAL A 74 13.82 -12.98 -12.21
C VAL A 74 13.33 -13.63 -13.50
N ARG A 75 12.58 -12.87 -14.30
CA ARG A 75 12.09 -13.36 -15.58
C ARG A 75 13.24 -13.64 -16.56
N PRO A 76 13.32 -14.84 -17.18
CA PRO A 76 14.36 -15.13 -18.17
C PRO A 76 14.22 -14.24 -19.42
N THR A 77 15.34 -13.67 -19.87
CA THR A 77 15.40 -12.80 -21.06
C THR A 77 16.12 -13.44 -22.25
N SER A 78 16.74 -14.61 -22.06
CA SER A 78 17.47 -15.33 -23.11
C SER A 78 16.51 -15.93 -24.16
N SER A 79 16.95 -15.95 -25.42
CA SER A 79 16.24 -16.61 -26.52
C SER A 79 16.43 -18.13 -26.53
N THR A 80 17.50 -18.64 -25.91
CA THR A 80 17.83 -20.07 -25.82
C THR A 80 17.82 -20.53 -24.37
N PRO A 81 17.38 -21.78 -24.07
CA PRO A 81 17.38 -22.30 -22.71
C PRO A 81 18.76 -22.13 -22.05
N THR A 82 18.80 -21.55 -20.86
CA THR A 82 20.05 -21.41 -20.09
C THR A 82 20.43 -22.72 -19.42
N GLY A 83 19.43 -23.56 -19.09
CA GLY A 83 19.65 -24.90 -18.57
C GLY A 83 18.73 -25.95 -19.16
N ASN A 84 19.21 -27.19 -19.09
CA ASN A 84 18.45 -28.37 -19.48
C ASN A 84 18.86 -29.60 -18.65
N GLU A 85 18.00 -30.62 -18.64
CA GLU A 85 18.29 -31.91 -18.04
C GLU A 85 17.79 -33.05 -18.92
N LEU A 86 18.62 -34.10 -19.09
CA LEU A 86 18.32 -35.25 -19.94
C LEU A 86 17.85 -36.44 -19.11
N ILE A 87 16.60 -36.83 -19.32
CA ILE A 87 15.93 -37.87 -18.55
C ILE A 87 15.83 -39.13 -19.41
N PRO A 88 16.52 -40.22 -19.03
CA PRO A 88 16.48 -41.48 -19.77
C PRO A 88 15.14 -42.19 -19.61
N TYR A 89 15.00 -43.34 -20.28
CA TYR A 89 13.88 -44.24 -20.03
C TYR A 89 13.86 -44.71 -18.58
N THR A 90 12.72 -44.50 -17.91
CA THR A 90 12.58 -44.70 -16.46
C THR A 90 11.85 -45.99 -16.06
N GLY A 91 11.51 -46.86 -17.02
CA GLY A 91 10.92 -48.17 -16.68
C GLY A 91 9.48 -48.15 -16.20
N GLY A 92 8.76 -47.01 -16.26
CA GLY A 92 7.42 -46.87 -15.69
C GLY A 92 7.40 -46.47 -14.21
N SER A 93 8.54 -46.02 -13.67
CA SER A 93 8.63 -45.45 -12.34
C SER A 93 9.19 -44.03 -12.41
N PRO A 94 8.62 -43.04 -11.71
CA PRO A 94 9.17 -41.70 -11.66
C PRO A 94 10.58 -41.71 -11.06
N GLU A 95 11.52 -41.04 -11.71
CA GLU A 95 12.89 -40.84 -11.21
C GLU A 95 13.09 -39.37 -10.84
N MET A 96 13.81 -39.12 -9.74
CA MET A 96 14.13 -37.78 -9.28
C MET A 96 15.09 -37.10 -10.27
N VAL A 97 14.71 -35.93 -10.77
CA VAL A 97 15.46 -35.21 -11.82
C VAL A 97 16.27 -34.07 -11.24
N LEU A 98 15.63 -33.18 -10.47
CA LEU A 98 16.29 -32.03 -9.87
C LEU A 98 15.56 -31.53 -8.63
N THR A 99 16.32 -30.90 -7.75
CA THR A 99 15.82 -30.12 -6.62
C THR A 99 16.29 -28.68 -6.81
N ALA A 100 15.36 -27.72 -6.77
CA ALA A 100 15.67 -26.30 -6.92
C ALA A 100 15.18 -25.52 -5.70
N GLU A 101 16.04 -24.67 -5.15
CA GLU A 101 15.76 -23.89 -3.95
C GLU A 101 15.68 -22.40 -4.27
N ALA A 102 14.74 -21.69 -3.63
CA ALA A 102 14.66 -20.24 -3.68
C ALA A 102 15.65 -19.59 -2.70
N LEU A 103 15.82 -18.28 -2.82
CA LEU A 103 16.52 -17.52 -1.78
C LEU A 103 15.78 -17.66 -0.43
N PRO A 104 16.51 -17.67 0.70
CA PRO A 104 15.90 -17.69 2.02
C PRO A 104 14.97 -16.48 2.21
N ALA A 105 13.83 -16.70 2.85
CA ALA A 105 12.88 -15.64 3.14
C ALA A 105 13.50 -14.58 4.06
N THR A 106 13.34 -13.30 3.72
CA THR A 106 13.84 -12.18 4.51
C THR A 106 12.83 -11.75 5.58
N ASP A 107 11.55 -12.00 5.34
CA ASP A 107 10.44 -11.66 6.23
C ASP A 107 9.56 -12.87 6.51
N SER A 108 8.95 -12.89 7.71
CA SER A 108 7.93 -13.88 8.04
C SER A 108 6.57 -13.44 7.49
N VAL A 109 5.94 -14.26 6.66
CA VAL A 109 4.64 -13.97 6.02
C VAL A 109 3.73 -15.19 6.03
N ASN A 110 2.45 -14.97 6.32
CA ASN A 110 1.39 -15.98 6.17
C ASN A 110 0.81 -15.83 4.77
N LEU A 111 0.82 -16.93 4.01
CA LEU A 111 0.46 -16.95 2.60
C LEU A 111 -0.72 -17.90 2.38
N THR A 112 -1.73 -17.41 1.68
CA THR A 112 -2.84 -18.20 1.14
C THR A 112 -2.82 -17.99 -0.36
N LEU A 113 -2.33 -18.98 -1.09
CA LEU A 113 -1.98 -18.84 -2.50
C LEU A 113 -2.54 -20.01 -3.30
N ASN A 114 -2.91 -19.74 -4.54
CA ASN A 114 -3.21 -20.76 -5.52
C ASN A 114 -1.99 -21.00 -6.38
N ILE A 115 -1.39 -22.19 -6.27
CA ILE A 115 -0.16 -22.53 -6.99
C ILE A 115 -0.48 -23.53 -8.10
N SER A 116 0.00 -23.24 -9.29
CA SER A 116 0.10 -24.21 -10.40
C SER A 116 1.53 -24.24 -10.93
N ALA A 117 1.84 -25.19 -11.79
CA ALA A 117 3.19 -25.33 -12.32
C ALA A 117 3.17 -25.69 -13.81
N PHE A 118 4.22 -25.29 -14.51
CA PHE A 118 4.36 -25.51 -15.93
C PHE A 118 5.82 -25.79 -16.29
N PHE A 119 6.03 -26.85 -17.05
CA PHE A 119 7.36 -27.33 -17.42
C PHE A 119 7.42 -27.63 -18.91
N HIS A 120 8.53 -27.24 -19.52
CA HIS A 120 8.74 -27.35 -20.96
C HIS A 120 9.66 -28.52 -21.29
N PHE A 121 9.14 -29.45 -22.08
CA PHE A 121 9.84 -30.67 -22.47
C PHE A 121 10.05 -30.78 -23.98
N THR A 122 11.24 -31.19 -24.36
CA THR A 122 11.56 -31.64 -25.72
C THR A 122 12.00 -33.11 -25.69
N LEU A 123 12.08 -33.73 -26.86
CA LEU A 123 12.55 -35.10 -27.04
C LEU A 123 13.96 -35.06 -27.63
N ASN A 124 14.92 -35.60 -26.89
CA ASN A 124 16.25 -35.86 -27.39
C ASN A 124 16.28 -37.28 -27.99
N SER A 125 16.15 -37.36 -29.32
CA SER A 125 16.14 -38.60 -30.09
C SER A 125 16.58 -38.34 -31.53
N PRO A 126 17.29 -39.28 -32.19
CA PRO A 126 17.58 -39.18 -33.62
C PRO A 126 16.31 -39.18 -34.48
N VAL A 127 15.20 -39.74 -33.99
CA VAL A 127 13.90 -39.77 -34.67
C VAL A 127 12.84 -39.17 -33.76
N ILE A 128 12.42 -37.93 -34.04
CA ILE A 128 11.48 -37.19 -33.18
C ILE A 128 10.09 -37.83 -33.07
N THR A 129 9.69 -38.68 -34.01
CA THR A 129 8.40 -39.37 -33.98
C THR A 129 8.45 -40.72 -33.25
N TYR A 130 9.60 -41.11 -32.70
CA TYR A 130 9.82 -42.45 -32.15
C TYR A 130 8.78 -42.84 -31.08
N CYS A 131 8.45 -41.92 -30.15
CA CYS A 131 7.48 -42.18 -29.08
C CYS A 131 6.01 -42.25 -29.55
N LYS A 132 5.72 -41.68 -30.73
CA LYS A 132 4.41 -41.73 -31.39
C LYS A 132 4.25 -42.95 -32.29
N GLN A 133 5.36 -43.53 -32.76
CA GLN A 133 5.32 -44.59 -33.74
C GLN A 133 4.89 -45.91 -33.10
N THR A 134 3.79 -46.47 -33.59
CA THR A 134 3.35 -47.82 -33.22
C THR A 134 4.01 -48.84 -34.14
N SER A 135 4.75 -49.78 -33.56
CA SER A 135 5.39 -50.91 -34.26
C SER A 135 5.14 -52.22 -33.52
N LEU A 136 5.37 -53.35 -34.18
CA LEU A 136 5.18 -54.70 -33.61
C LEU A 136 6.01 -54.93 -32.32
N LEU A 137 7.14 -54.22 -32.19
CA LEU A 137 8.06 -54.27 -31.04
C LEU A 137 7.94 -53.07 -30.10
N ASN A 138 7.23 -52.01 -30.49
CA ASN A 138 7.08 -50.80 -29.69
C ASN A 138 5.62 -50.34 -29.71
N PRO A 139 4.83 -50.60 -28.66
CA PRO A 139 3.48 -50.07 -28.57
C PRO A 139 3.58 -48.55 -28.44
N GLY A 140 3.20 -47.83 -29.51
CA GLY A 140 3.27 -46.37 -29.58
C GLY A 140 2.35 -45.69 -28.55
N GLY A 141 2.49 -44.37 -28.41
CA GLY A 141 1.77 -43.61 -27.38
C GLY A 141 2.46 -43.65 -26.02
N LYS A 142 3.78 -43.77 -26.01
CA LYS A 142 4.60 -43.71 -24.80
C LYS A 142 4.73 -42.26 -24.34
N ALA A 143 4.02 -41.94 -23.27
CA ALA A 143 3.96 -40.60 -22.75
C ALA A 143 5.03 -40.33 -21.67
N THR A 144 5.27 -39.06 -21.41
CA THR A 144 6.08 -38.54 -20.33
C THR A 144 5.16 -37.84 -19.35
N THR A 145 5.35 -38.10 -18.06
CA THR A 145 4.56 -37.50 -16.97
C THR A 145 5.52 -36.93 -15.95
N LEU A 146 5.23 -35.74 -15.44
CA LEU A 146 6.00 -35.06 -14.40
C LEU A 146 5.27 -35.13 -13.06
N TYR A 147 6.03 -35.29 -12.00
CA TYR A 147 5.60 -35.30 -10.62
C TYR A 147 6.37 -34.20 -9.90
N MET A 148 5.66 -33.39 -9.13
CA MET A 148 6.23 -32.25 -8.42
C MET A 148 5.89 -32.34 -6.95
N ARG A 149 6.84 -31.94 -6.10
CA ARG A 149 6.61 -31.68 -4.68
C ARG A 149 7.20 -30.33 -4.34
N LEU A 150 6.41 -29.49 -3.69
CA LEU A 150 6.82 -28.19 -3.20
C LEU A 150 6.91 -28.26 -1.68
N LEU A 151 8.06 -27.87 -1.14
CA LEU A 151 8.36 -27.96 0.28
C LEU A 151 8.76 -26.60 0.82
N VAL A 152 8.42 -26.36 2.09
CA VAL A 152 8.93 -25.25 2.89
C VAL A 152 9.71 -25.85 4.04
N GLY A 153 11.03 -25.66 4.02
CA GLY A 153 11.93 -26.50 4.84
C GLY A 153 11.69 -27.99 4.55
N ASP A 154 11.38 -28.77 5.58
CA ASP A 154 11.12 -30.22 5.46
C ASP A 154 9.62 -30.56 5.27
N LYS A 155 8.73 -29.56 5.18
CA LYS A 155 7.28 -29.78 5.11
C LYS A 155 6.78 -29.64 3.67
N GLU A 156 6.20 -30.71 3.14
CA GLU A 156 5.48 -30.67 1.86
C GLU A 156 4.22 -29.81 1.99
N ILE A 157 4.11 -28.79 1.13
CA ILE A 157 2.95 -27.88 1.06
C ILE A 157 2.06 -28.18 -0.16
N MET A 158 2.63 -28.72 -1.23
CA MET A 158 1.90 -29.09 -2.45
C MET A 158 2.59 -30.30 -3.09
N SER A 159 1.79 -31.22 -3.63
CA SER A 159 2.29 -32.18 -4.61
C SER A 159 1.30 -32.31 -5.77
N GLY A 160 1.82 -32.66 -6.94
CA GLY A 160 1.01 -32.70 -8.14
C GLY A 160 1.61 -33.59 -9.22
N VAL A 161 0.73 -34.04 -10.11
CA VAL A 161 1.08 -34.84 -11.28
C VAL A 161 0.63 -34.07 -12.51
N SER A 162 1.48 -33.99 -13.53
CA SER A 162 1.16 -33.28 -14.76
C SER A 162 0.21 -34.07 -15.65
N ASN A 163 -0.33 -33.42 -16.67
CA ASN A 163 -0.84 -34.10 -17.85
C ASN A 163 0.26 -35.00 -18.48
N SER A 164 -0.15 -36.13 -19.04
CA SER A 164 0.75 -37.06 -19.70
C SER A 164 0.88 -36.71 -21.19
N VAL A 165 2.10 -36.49 -21.67
CA VAL A 165 2.35 -35.99 -23.04
C VAL A 165 3.30 -36.89 -23.81
N VAL A 166 2.93 -37.23 -25.05
CA VAL A 166 3.81 -37.96 -25.98
C VAL A 166 4.71 -36.96 -26.70
N LEU A 167 5.96 -36.84 -26.21
CA LEU A 167 6.95 -35.92 -26.75
C LEU A 167 7.26 -36.25 -28.22
N SER A 168 7.42 -35.20 -29.03
CA SER A 168 7.64 -35.38 -30.47
C SER A 168 8.37 -34.25 -31.19
N THR A 169 9.11 -33.42 -30.45
CA THR A 169 9.83 -32.27 -30.99
C THR A 169 11.15 -32.16 -30.25
N ASN A 170 12.22 -31.83 -30.95
CA ASN A 170 13.51 -31.45 -30.36
C ASN A 170 13.73 -29.94 -30.39
N ASP A 171 12.73 -29.17 -30.85
CA ASP A 171 12.79 -27.72 -30.96
C ASP A 171 12.41 -27.07 -29.62
N ALA A 172 13.38 -26.42 -28.99
CA ALA A 172 13.19 -25.69 -27.74
C ALA A 172 12.40 -24.36 -27.90
N ALA A 173 12.14 -23.91 -29.13
CA ALA A 173 11.23 -22.80 -29.40
C ALA A 173 9.76 -23.24 -29.46
N ALA A 174 9.50 -24.54 -29.60
CA ALA A 174 8.16 -25.13 -29.60
C ALA A 174 8.11 -26.42 -28.74
N PRO A 175 8.42 -26.32 -27.43
CA PRO A 175 8.40 -27.45 -26.51
C PRO A 175 6.96 -27.97 -26.26
N HIS A 176 6.88 -29.16 -25.66
CA HIS A 176 5.64 -29.67 -25.06
C HIS A 176 5.47 -29.12 -23.66
N ASN A 177 4.23 -28.77 -23.30
CA ASN A 177 3.93 -28.19 -21.99
C ASN A 177 3.32 -29.27 -21.09
N LEU A 178 3.98 -29.52 -19.97
CA LEU A 178 3.47 -30.35 -18.88
C LEU A 178 3.03 -29.41 -17.76
N THR A 179 1.74 -29.40 -17.44
CA THR A 179 1.14 -28.50 -16.46
C THR A 179 0.54 -29.29 -15.32
N ILE A 180 0.68 -28.76 -14.11
CA ILE A 180 0.04 -29.26 -12.89
C ILE A 180 -1.13 -28.35 -12.55
N GLU A 181 -2.25 -28.94 -12.16
CA GLU A 181 -3.47 -28.20 -11.82
C GLU A 181 -3.26 -27.30 -10.60
N GLU A 182 -4.01 -26.19 -10.60
CA GLU A 182 -4.01 -25.17 -9.55
C GLU A 182 -4.52 -25.75 -8.22
N GLN A 183 -3.77 -25.55 -7.15
CA GLN A 183 -4.13 -25.97 -5.79
C GLN A 183 -3.99 -24.80 -4.83
N GLU A 184 -5.02 -24.58 -4.01
CA GLU A 184 -4.98 -23.64 -2.90
C GLU A 184 -4.14 -24.22 -1.75
N VAL A 185 -3.14 -23.46 -1.32
CA VAL A 185 -2.24 -23.82 -0.23
C VAL A 185 -2.15 -22.69 0.79
N GLU A 186 -2.18 -23.06 2.06
CA GLU A 186 -1.98 -22.15 3.18
C GLU A 186 -0.72 -22.57 3.94
N PHE A 187 0.27 -21.70 3.99
CA PHE A 187 1.51 -21.94 4.71
C PHE A 187 2.11 -20.64 5.23
N ILE A 188 3.00 -20.78 6.20
CA ILE A 188 3.78 -19.68 6.76
C ILE A 188 5.19 -19.88 6.23
N LEU A 189 5.76 -18.85 5.62
CA LEU A 189 7.18 -18.80 5.32
C LEU A 189 7.84 -17.95 6.39
N ALA A 190 8.55 -18.58 7.31
CA ALA A 190 9.26 -17.87 8.37
C ALA A 190 10.60 -17.33 7.86
N GLN A 191 11.15 -16.35 8.59
CA GLN A 191 12.44 -15.76 8.24
C GLN A 191 13.54 -16.84 8.18
N HIS A 192 14.33 -16.83 7.11
CA HIS A 192 15.37 -17.80 6.74
C HIS A 192 14.87 -19.19 6.32
N GLU A 193 13.56 -19.43 6.24
CA GLU A 193 13.06 -20.65 5.60
C GLU A 193 13.22 -20.58 4.08
N ILE A 194 13.33 -21.75 3.46
CA ILE A 194 13.60 -21.91 2.04
C ILE A 194 12.43 -22.66 1.40
N LEU A 195 11.94 -22.12 0.29
CA LEU A 195 11.00 -22.79 -0.59
C LEU A 195 11.80 -23.69 -1.55
N SER A 196 11.47 -24.98 -1.57
CA SER A 196 12.18 -26.00 -2.34
C SER A 196 11.23 -26.73 -3.28
N LEU A 197 11.63 -26.88 -4.54
CA LEU A 197 10.90 -27.57 -5.59
C LEU A 197 11.62 -28.87 -5.95
N GLU A 198 10.95 -30.00 -5.74
CA GLU A 198 11.40 -31.32 -6.16
C GLU A 198 10.65 -31.75 -7.41
N ILE A 199 11.39 -32.15 -8.46
CA ILE A 199 10.82 -32.65 -9.71
C ILE A 199 11.25 -34.09 -9.93
N SER A 200 10.28 -34.97 -10.13
CA SER A 200 10.48 -36.34 -10.59
C SER A 200 9.77 -36.55 -11.92
N VAL A 201 10.34 -37.34 -12.83
CA VAL A 201 9.78 -37.55 -14.17
C VAL A 201 9.70 -39.03 -14.46
N GLU A 202 8.59 -39.44 -15.06
CA GLU A 202 8.40 -40.77 -15.63
C GLU A 202 8.41 -40.64 -17.16
N HIS A 203 9.50 -41.05 -17.78
CA HIS A 203 9.63 -41.14 -19.23
C HIS A 203 9.52 -42.59 -19.70
N ASN A 204 8.43 -42.91 -20.43
CA ASN A 204 8.10 -44.28 -20.84
C ASN A 204 8.49 -44.65 -22.28
N CYS A 205 9.30 -43.81 -22.94
CA CYS A 205 9.73 -44.05 -24.31
C CYS A 205 11.14 -44.64 -24.33
N GLU A 206 11.23 -45.95 -24.54
CA GLU A 206 12.52 -46.68 -24.54
C GLU A 206 13.42 -46.21 -25.69
N GLY A 207 14.73 -46.09 -25.45
CA GLY A 207 15.70 -45.70 -26.49
C GLY A 207 15.70 -44.20 -26.83
N THR A 208 14.94 -43.38 -26.11
CA THR A 208 14.97 -41.91 -26.20
C THR A 208 15.24 -41.28 -24.84
N GLN A 209 15.51 -39.97 -24.84
CA GLN A 209 15.60 -39.16 -23.63
C GLN A 209 14.59 -38.02 -23.71
N ALA A 210 13.84 -37.80 -22.64
CA ALA A 210 13.13 -36.54 -22.46
C ALA A 210 14.14 -35.46 -22.06
N GLN A 211 13.90 -34.22 -22.48
CA GLN A 211 14.75 -33.09 -22.14
C GLN A 211 13.89 -32.00 -21.51
N LEU A 212 14.08 -31.76 -20.23
CA LEU A 212 13.48 -30.61 -19.53
C LEU A 212 14.30 -29.37 -19.87
N ASN A 213 13.66 -28.27 -20.26
CA ASN A 213 14.32 -27.01 -20.60
C ASN A 213 13.78 -25.86 -19.74
N TRP A 214 14.65 -24.93 -19.35
CA TRP A 214 14.27 -23.74 -18.58
C TRP A 214 15.11 -22.52 -18.94
N GLY A 215 14.77 -21.37 -18.32
CA GLY A 215 15.57 -20.16 -18.40
C GLY A 215 15.63 -19.47 -19.77
N SER A 216 14.58 -19.64 -20.59
CA SER A 216 14.44 -18.87 -21.85
C SER A 216 13.03 -18.37 -22.05
N PHE A 217 12.86 -17.37 -22.91
CA PHE A 217 11.55 -16.82 -23.25
C PHE A 217 10.60 -17.88 -23.88
N GLY A 218 11.13 -18.82 -24.66
CA GLY A 218 10.34 -19.88 -25.33
C GLY A 218 10.19 -21.17 -24.52
N SER A 219 10.99 -21.36 -23.47
CA SER A 219 10.97 -22.51 -22.57
C SER A 219 11.26 -22.03 -21.15
N MET A 220 10.33 -21.28 -20.55
CA MET A 220 10.41 -20.87 -19.14
C MET A 220 9.69 -21.92 -18.31
N SER A 221 10.37 -22.65 -17.43
CA SER A 221 9.74 -23.66 -16.57
C SER A 221 9.68 -23.13 -15.14
N GLY A 222 8.59 -23.39 -14.42
CA GLY A 222 8.41 -22.78 -13.11
C GLY A 222 7.01 -22.95 -12.50
N LEU A 223 6.76 -22.13 -11.48
CA LEU A 223 5.51 -22.06 -10.72
C LEU A 223 4.76 -20.79 -11.11
N VAL A 224 3.44 -20.91 -11.19
CA VAL A 224 2.50 -19.79 -11.28
C VAL A 224 1.79 -19.66 -9.95
N ILE A 225 1.86 -18.48 -9.35
CA ILE A 225 1.31 -18.17 -8.05
C ILE A 225 0.23 -17.12 -8.23
N LYS A 226 -0.98 -17.44 -7.82
CA LYS A 226 -2.11 -16.51 -7.78
C LYS A 226 -2.48 -16.20 -6.33
N GLY A 227 -2.80 -14.94 -6.07
CA GLY A 227 -3.08 -14.42 -4.73
C GLY A 227 -2.04 -13.42 -4.23
N ASP A 228 -2.15 -13.06 -2.95
CA ASP A 228 -1.41 -11.95 -2.33
C ASP A 228 0.02 -12.34 -1.95
N LEU A 229 0.88 -12.59 -2.93
CA LEU A 229 2.31 -12.84 -2.67
C LEU A 229 3.03 -11.57 -2.19
N VAL A 230 2.72 -10.43 -2.80
CA VAL A 230 3.24 -9.11 -2.42
C VAL A 230 2.06 -8.25 -2.00
N ARG A 231 2.06 -7.80 -0.74
CA ARG A 231 1.02 -6.94 -0.18
C ARG A 231 1.61 -5.59 0.22
N PRO A 232 1.37 -4.53 -0.55
CA PRO A 232 1.82 -3.19 -0.17
C PRO A 232 0.94 -2.61 0.95
N ASP A 233 1.54 -2.01 1.97
CA ASP A 233 0.88 -1.30 3.07
C ASP A 233 1.27 0.19 3.04
N PRO A 234 0.49 1.05 2.34
CA PRO A 234 0.73 2.49 2.29
C PRO A 234 0.17 3.18 3.54
N ARG A 235 0.87 4.22 3.98
CA ARG A 235 0.40 5.14 5.03
C ARG A 235 0.72 6.56 4.61
N ALA A 236 -0.17 7.50 4.93
CA ALA A 236 0.12 8.91 4.79
C ALA A 236 -0.28 9.66 6.05
N SER A 237 0.47 10.70 6.34
CA SER A 237 0.20 11.69 7.39
C SER A 237 0.53 13.06 6.84
N VAL A 238 -0.03 14.12 7.40
CA VAL A 238 0.21 15.49 6.97
C VAL A 238 0.64 16.28 8.18
N ASP A 239 1.76 16.99 8.10
CA ASP A 239 2.23 17.81 9.21
C ASP A 239 1.40 19.10 9.37
N ASP A 240 1.59 19.79 10.50
CA ASP A 240 0.93 21.07 10.80
C ASP A 240 1.21 22.18 9.76
N LEU A 241 2.28 22.03 8.98
CA LEU A 241 2.67 22.97 7.93
C LEU A 241 2.04 22.60 6.56
N GLY A 242 1.29 21.50 6.48
CA GLY A 242 0.61 21.00 5.29
C GLY A 242 1.47 20.11 4.40
N PHE A 243 2.67 19.70 4.81
CA PHE A 243 3.49 18.76 4.05
C PHE A 243 3.02 17.32 4.28
N ALA A 244 2.82 16.59 3.20
CA ALA A 244 2.43 15.19 3.27
C ALA A 244 3.66 14.30 3.42
N HIS A 245 3.64 13.45 4.44
CA HIS A 245 4.57 12.37 4.70
C HIS A 245 3.92 11.05 4.31
N ILE A 246 4.41 10.44 3.23
CA ILE A 246 3.87 9.20 2.67
C ILE A 246 4.89 8.09 2.85
N GLU A 247 4.43 6.93 3.27
CA GLU A 247 5.24 5.75 3.54
C GLU A 247 4.63 4.52 2.87
N LEU A 248 5.46 3.60 2.40
CA LEU A 248 5.03 2.34 1.81
C LEU A 248 5.89 1.19 2.33
N VAL A 249 5.23 0.18 2.91
CA VAL A 249 5.87 -1.09 3.27
C VAL A 249 5.46 -2.17 2.28
N PRO A 250 6.34 -2.65 1.40
CA PRO A 250 6.06 -3.80 0.55
C PRO A 250 6.21 -5.09 1.35
N ILE A 251 5.11 -5.70 1.78
CA ILE A 251 5.16 -6.98 2.48
C ILE A 251 5.35 -8.08 1.43
N SER A 252 6.54 -8.67 1.40
CA SER A 252 6.91 -9.82 0.55
C SER A 252 7.75 -10.82 1.35
N PRO A 253 7.69 -12.12 1.06
CA PRO A 253 8.57 -13.09 1.70
C PRO A 253 10.07 -12.86 1.45
N TRP A 254 10.43 -12.23 0.31
CA TRP A 254 11.81 -11.89 -0.05
C TRP A 254 12.12 -10.40 0.11
N GLY A 255 11.17 -9.60 0.61
CA GLY A 255 11.35 -8.21 1.00
C GLY A 255 11.45 -7.25 -0.20
N SER A 256 12.08 -6.10 0.02
CA SER A 256 12.13 -5.00 -0.95
C SER A 256 13.00 -5.28 -2.19
N GLU A 257 13.89 -6.28 -2.12
CA GLU A 257 14.78 -6.65 -3.23
C GLU A 257 14.02 -7.23 -4.45
N GLU A 258 12.77 -7.65 -4.27
CA GLU A 258 11.91 -8.10 -5.38
C GLU A 258 11.35 -6.97 -6.23
N ILE A 259 11.47 -5.73 -5.74
CA ILE A 259 10.89 -4.56 -6.39
C ILE A 259 12.01 -3.83 -7.13
N SER A 260 11.88 -3.76 -8.45
CA SER A 260 12.87 -3.14 -9.31
C SER A 260 12.71 -1.63 -9.39
N LYS A 261 11.46 -1.13 -9.33
CA LYS A 261 11.14 0.30 -9.37
C LYS A 261 9.87 0.59 -8.57
N VAL A 262 9.86 1.72 -7.87
CA VAL A 262 8.68 2.26 -7.20
C VAL A 262 8.55 3.75 -7.52
N GLY A 263 7.37 4.17 -7.95
CA GLY A 263 7.01 5.57 -8.17
C GLY A 263 5.78 5.95 -7.35
N LEU A 264 5.71 7.23 -6.98
CA LEU A 264 4.60 7.84 -6.25
C LEU A 264 4.16 9.12 -6.98
N MET A 265 2.86 9.31 -7.14
CA MET A 265 2.28 10.59 -7.58
C MET A 265 1.21 11.04 -6.60
N ILE A 266 1.24 12.33 -6.26
CA ILE A 266 0.26 12.95 -5.37
C ILE A 266 -0.71 13.78 -6.22
N PHE A 267 -2.00 13.52 -6.05
CA PHE A 267 -3.09 14.24 -6.70
C PHE A 267 -3.94 14.99 -5.69
N GLY A 268 -4.49 16.12 -6.10
CA GLY A 268 -5.60 16.77 -5.42
C GLY A 268 -5.59 18.30 -5.47
N PRO A 269 -6.52 18.96 -4.77
CA PRO A 269 -7.59 18.33 -3.98
C PRO A 269 -8.64 17.69 -4.91
N VAL A 270 -9.04 16.46 -4.60
CA VAL A 270 -10.10 15.72 -5.32
C VAL A 270 -11.44 15.84 -4.60
N LEU A 271 -12.53 15.61 -5.32
CA LEU A 271 -13.85 15.67 -4.72
C LEU A 271 -14.05 14.50 -3.71
N PRO A 272 -14.85 14.69 -2.65
CA PRO A 272 -15.16 13.65 -1.66
C PRO A 272 -15.74 12.36 -2.27
N ASP A 273 -16.54 12.50 -3.33
CA ASP A 273 -17.24 11.45 -4.06
C ASP A 273 -16.46 10.91 -5.27
N GLU A 274 -15.34 11.52 -5.60
CA GLU A 274 -14.46 11.05 -6.66
C GLU A 274 -13.50 9.99 -6.10
N TYR A 275 -13.63 8.78 -6.62
CA TYR A 275 -12.81 7.64 -6.23
C TYR A 275 -11.37 7.74 -6.74
N ASP A 276 -11.22 8.09 -8.01
CA ASP A 276 -9.96 8.17 -8.71
C ASP A 276 -10.00 9.29 -9.74
N THR A 277 -8.85 9.90 -10.00
CA THR A 277 -8.69 10.97 -10.98
C THR A 277 -7.40 10.82 -11.76
N ASP A 278 -7.48 10.77 -13.09
CA ASP A 278 -6.31 10.80 -13.98
C ASP A 278 -6.06 12.21 -14.55
N ASP A 279 -6.73 13.22 -13.98
CA ASP A 279 -6.54 14.60 -14.40
C ASP A 279 -5.13 15.08 -14.04
N ARG A 280 -4.33 15.36 -15.07
CA ARG A 280 -2.96 15.85 -14.92
C ARG A 280 -2.92 17.25 -14.34
N ASP A 281 -4.01 18.00 -14.41
CA ASP A 281 -4.11 19.33 -13.80
C ASP A 281 -4.23 19.24 -12.28
N LEU A 282 -4.70 18.10 -11.75
CA LEU A 282 -4.74 17.79 -10.31
C LEU A 282 -3.46 17.11 -9.81
N ALA A 283 -2.52 16.76 -10.70
CA ALA A 283 -1.24 16.19 -10.31
C ALA A 283 -0.35 17.27 -9.68
N ILE A 284 -0.09 17.14 -8.39
CA ILE A 284 0.71 18.09 -7.62
C ILE A 284 2.18 17.77 -7.76
N GLU A 285 2.53 16.51 -7.53
CA GLU A 285 3.92 16.06 -7.45
C GLU A 285 4.08 14.62 -7.89
N SER A 286 5.23 14.31 -8.47
CA SER A 286 5.59 12.98 -8.97
C SER A 286 7.02 12.65 -8.55
N PHE A 287 7.20 11.45 -8.00
CA PHE A 287 8.46 10.89 -7.55
C PHE A 287 8.73 9.59 -8.30
N ASP A 288 9.89 9.50 -8.94
CA ASP A 288 10.33 8.28 -9.65
C ASP A 288 11.04 7.26 -8.74
N SER A 289 11.33 7.65 -7.49
CA SER A 289 12.09 6.87 -6.52
C SER A 289 11.81 7.37 -5.09
N PRO A 290 11.99 6.54 -4.06
CA PRO A 290 11.85 6.96 -2.66
C PRO A 290 12.92 7.98 -2.27
N MET A 291 12.56 8.93 -1.41
CA MET A 291 13.51 9.92 -0.88
C MET A 291 14.37 9.34 0.24
N GLY A 292 13.86 8.33 0.92
CA GLY A 292 14.54 7.67 2.02
C GLY A 292 13.98 6.28 2.28
N GLU A 293 14.72 5.55 3.09
CA GLU A 293 14.37 4.21 3.58
C GLU A 293 14.48 4.21 5.10
N ARG A 294 13.52 3.58 5.77
CA ARG A 294 13.57 3.35 7.22
C ARG A 294 13.23 1.91 7.54
N LYS A 295 13.70 1.43 8.69
CA LYS A 295 13.32 0.11 9.22
C LYS A 295 12.06 0.23 10.07
N VAL A 296 11.12 -0.69 9.87
CA VAL A 296 9.85 -0.79 10.60
C VAL A 296 9.83 -2.09 11.40
N GLU A 297 8.75 -2.34 12.12
CA GLU A 297 8.50 -3.58 12.84
C GLU A 297 8.81 -4.82 11.98
N GLY A 298 9.47 -5.80 12.58
CA GLY A 298 9.91 -7.01 11.89
C GLY A 298 11.13 -6.83 10.98
N ASN A 299 11.91 -5.75 11.12
CA ASN A 299 13.09 -5.44 10.28
C ASN A 299 12.77 -5.19 8.78
N ARG A 300 11.49 -4.93 8.51
CA ARG A 300 10.99 -4.57 7.17
C ARG A 300 11.49 -3.19 6.76
N THR A 301 11.65 -2.99 5.47
CA THR A 301 12.03 -1.68 4.91
C THR A 301 10.76 -0.93 4.50
N ALA A 302 10.57 0.27 5.02
CA ALA A 302 9.61 1.24 4.51
C ALA A 302 10.31 2.25 3.62
N TRP A 303 9.68 2.56 2.49
CA TRP A 303 10.04 3.68 1.65
C TRP A 303 9.28 4.93 2.08
N THR A 304 9.96 6.07 2.07
CA THR A 304 9.40 7.34 2.55
C THR A 304 9.50 8.43 1.50
N TRP A 305 8.45 9.23 1.41
CA TRP A 305 8.36 10.43 0.59
C TRP A 305 7.83 11.59 1.43
N VAL A 306 8.28 12.80 1.11
CA VAL A 306 7.77 14.04 1.71
C VAL A 306 7.45 15.00 0.57
N SER A 307 6.27 15.62 0.61
CA SER A 307 5.90 16.61 -0.41
C SER A 307 6.87 17.80 -0.38
N THR A 308 7.20 18.36 -1.54
CA THR A 308 8.10 19.53 -1.60
C THR A 308 7.39 20.86 -1.31
N LYS A 309 6.06 20.84 -1.35
CA LYS A 309 5.18 22.00 -1.09
C LYS A 309 4.06 21.59 -0.13
N PRO A 310 3.56 22.54 0.67
CA PRO A 310 2.38 22.31 1.48
C PRO A 310 1.18 22.07 0.55
N LEU A 311 0.38 21.08 0.89
CA LEU A 311 -0.84 20.73 0.19
C LEU A 311 -1.98 21.64 0.64
N SER A 312 -2.94 21.88 -0.26
CA SER A 312 -4.18 22.57 0.08
C SER A 312 -5.09 21.69 0.94
N PRO A 313 -5.92 22.25 1.82
CA PRO A 313 -6.93 21.47 2.53
C PRO A 313 -7.87 20.70 1.60
N GLY A 314 -8.25 19.48 1.99
CA GLY A 314 -9.16 18.62 1.24
C GLY A 314 -8.68 17.18 1.08
N HIS A 315 -9.36 16.42 0.22
CA HIS A 315 -8.99 15.04 -0.07
C HIS A 315 -7.87 14.97 -1.10
N HIS A 316 -6.89 14.11 -0.84
CA HIS A 316 -5.77 13.86 -1.75
C HIS A 316 -5.64 12.36 -2.02
N LEU A 317 -5.05 12.04 -3.18
CA LEU A 317 -4.77 10.67 -3.59
C LEU A 317 -3.26 10.49 -3.78
N ALA A 318 -2.70 9.49 -3.12
CA ALA A 318 -1.37 8.97 -3.38
C ALA A 318 -1.48 7.76 -4.31
N LYS A 319 -0.97 7.91 -5.54
CA LYS A 319 -0.93 6.83 -6.54
C LYS A 319 0.46 6.21 -6.58
N PHE A 320 0.53 4.90 -6.40
CA PHE A 320 1.76 4.13 -6.44
C PHE A 320 1.85 3.33 -7.74
N CYS A 321 3.04 3.29 -8.33
CA CYS A 321 3.37 2.43 -9.44
C CYS A 321 4.58 1.58 -9.04
N ILE A 322 4.39 0.26 -8.95
CA ILE A 322 5.45 -0.67 -8.53
C ILE A 322 5.74 -1.64 -9.67
N GLN A 323 7.03 -1.84 -9.95
CA GLN A 323 7.53 -2.89 -10.83
C GLN A 323 8.25 -3.96 -10.00
N THR A 324 7.86 -5.21 -10.20
CA THR A 324 8.53 -6.39 -9.63
C THR A 324 9.46 -7.04 -10.66
N ILE A 325 10.42 -7.83 -10.17
CA ILE A 325 11.40 -8.53 -11.01
C ILE A 325 10.82 -9.70 -11.83
N ASP A 326 9.66 -10.23 -11.47
CA ASP A 326 8.99 -11.35 -12.15
C ASP A 326 7.99 -10.93 -13.23
N GLY A 327 7.50 -9.70 -13.14
CA GLY A 327 6.46 -9.21 -14.02
C GLY A 327 6.95 -8.94 -15.45
N ASN A 328 6.00 -8.54 -16.28
CA ASN A 328 6.23 -8.38 -17.70
C ASN A 328 7.06 -7.12 -17.97
N THR A 329 8.21 -7.27 -18.63
CA THR A 329 9.08 -6.14 -19.00
C THR A 329 8.43 -5.12 -19.93
N LEU A 330 7.28 -5.44 -20.54
CA LEU A 330 6.53 -4.54 -21.41
C LEU A 330 5.53 -3.65 -20.64
N SER A 331 5.14 -4.01 -19.41
CA SER A 331 4.23 -3.20 -18.59
C SER A 331 4.99 -2.13 -17.82
N GLU A 332 4.49 -0.90 -17.83
CA GLU A 332 5.10 0.21 -17.10
C GLU A 332 4.89 0.12 -15.58
N CYS A 333 3.78 -0.46 -15.12
CA CYS A 333 3.51 -0.73 -13.70
C CYS A 333 2.94 -2.15 -13.59
N HIS A 334 3.38 -2.93 -12.60
CA HIS A 334 2.81 -4.24 -12.29
C HIS A 334 1.72 -4.11 -11.21
N PHE A 335 1.99 -3.31 -10.18
CA PHE A 335 1.02 -2.97 -9.15
C PHE A 335 0.70 -1.48 -9.23
N ILE A 336 -0.59 -1.16 -9.28
CA ILE A 336 -1.07 0.22 -9.23
C ILE A 336 -1.87 0.40 -7.95
N GLY A 337 -1.34 1.18 -7.04
CA GLY A 337 -1.96 1.49 -5.76
C GLY A 337 -2.60 2.87 -5.77
N ARG A 338 -3.72 3.02 -5.09
CA ARG A 338 -4.36 4.31 -4.80
C ARG A 338 -4.64 4.34 -3.31
N TYR A 339 -4.19 5.39 -2.65
CA TYR A 339 -4.38 5.59 -1.22
C TYR A 339 -4.92 6.99 -0.96
N ARG A 340 -6.05 7.08 -0.26
CA ARG A 340 -6.71 8.34 0.06
C ARG A 340 -6.25 8.87 1.40
N PHE A 341 -5.84 10.13 1.45
CA PHE A 341 -5.51 10.84 2.67
C PHE A 341 -6.13 12.22 2.71
N ILE A 342 -6.36 12.77 3.90
CA ILE A 342 -7.08 14.02 4.06
C ILE A 342 -6.14 15.06 4.67
N VAL A 343 -6.06 16.22 4.04
CA VAL A 343 -5.39 17.38 4.62
C VAL A 343 -6.46 18.15 5.40
N PRO A 344 -6.34 18.28 6.73
CA PRO A 344 -7.31 18.99 7.53
C PRO A 344 -7.39 20.47 7.11
N GLU A 345 -8.59 21.05 7.21
CA GLU A 345 -8.73 22.50 7.07
C GLU A 345 -8.08 23.19 8.26
N GLU A 346 -7.30 24.24 8.01
CA GLU A 346 -6.83 25.13 9.08
C GLU A 346 -8.06 25.66 9.83
N GLU A 347 -8.24 25.24 11.08
CA GLU A 347 -9.29 25.78 11.94
C GLU A 347 -8.97 27.25 12.24
N THR A 348 -9.38 28.13 11.33
CA THR A 348 -9.35 29.57 11.55
C THR A 348 -10.45 29.94 12.54
N THR A 349 -10.24 29.60 13.81
CA THR A 349 -11.07 30.17 14.86
C THR A 349 -10.92 31.69 14.78
N ILE A 350 -12.05 32.40 14.87
CA ILE A 350 -12.07 33.87 14.98
C ILE A 350 -11.27 34.41 16.18
N PHE A 351 -10.70 33.51 16.99
CA PHE A 351 -9.89 33.75 18.17
C PHE A 351 -8.52 33.03 18.06
N THR A 352 -7.76 33.31 16.99
CA THR A 352 -6.36 32.84 16.85
C THR A 352 -5.52 33.19 18.09
N ALA A 353 -4.58 32.34 18.50
CA ALA A 353 -3.69 32.63 19.64
C ALA A 353 -2.95 33.96 19.45
N ALA A 354 -2.61 34.33 18.23
CA ALA A 354 -2.02 35.63 17.90
C ALA A 354 -2.93 36.81 18.32
N LEU A 355 -4.24 36.72 18.11
CA LEU A 355 -5.22 37.73 18.53
C LEU A 355 -5.31 37.77 20.07
N TRP A 356 -5.35 36.61 20.73
CA TRP A 356 -5.47 36.55 22.19
C TRP A 356 -4.20 37.01 22.92
N MET A 357 -3.02 36.65 22.40
CA MET A 357 -1.73 37.07 22.93
C MET A 357 -1.46 38.55 22.69
N SER A 358 -1.83 39.09 21.51
CA SER A 358 -1.73 40.53 21.25
C SER A 358 -2.69 41.33 22.11
N LEU A 359 -3.96 40.91 22.22
CA LEU A 359 -4.97 41.58 23.04
C LEU A 359 -4.61 41.53 24.54
N SER A 360 -4.17 40.38 25.04
CA SER A 360 -3.76 40.24 26.44
C SER A 360 -2.53 41.08 26.77
N SER A 361 -1.53 41.14 25.88
CA SER A 361 -0.36 42.01 26.08
C SER A 361 -0.73 43.50 26.13
N LEU A 362 -1.66 43.94 25.28
CA LEU A 362 -2.17 45.31 25.27
C LEU A 362 -2.95 45.61 26.57
N LEU A 363 -3.81 44.69 27.01
CA LEU A 363 -4.59 44.83 28.23
C LEU A 363 -3.69 44.85 29.48
N LEU A 364 -2.62 44.04 29.50
CA LEU A 364 -1.64 44.05 30.59
C LEU A 364 -0.88 45.38 30.64
N LEU A 365 -0.51 45.96 29.50
CA LEU A 365 0.15 47.27 29.44
C LEU A 365 -0.78 48.38 29.91
N ILE A 366 -2.04 48.39 29.48
CA ILE A 366 -3.06 49.34 29.94
C ILE A 366 -3.31 49.18 31.44
N GLY A 367 -3.41 47.93 31.92
CA GLY A 367 -3.56 47.61 33.34
C GLY A 367 -2.36 48.08 34.17
N TRP A 368 -1.14 47.90 33.68
CA TRP A 368 0.08 48.35 34.33
C TRP A 368 0.18 49.88 34.40
N ILE A 369 -0.22 50.59 33.34
CA ILE A 369 -0.32 52.07 33.35
C ILE A 369 -1.35 52.51 34.38
N GLY A 370 -2.54 51.89 34.41
CA GLY A 370 -3.59 52.20 35.38
C GLY A 370 -3.16 51.96 36.83
N PHE A 371 -2.44 50.87 37.09
CA PHE A 371 -1.86 50.56 38.39
C PHE A 371 -0.78 51.56 38.81
N SER A 372 0.13 51.91 37.89
CA SER A 372 1.20 52.88 38.14
C SER A 372 0.68 54.28 38.49
N LEU A 373 -0.41 54.71 37.85
CA LEU A 373 -1.09 55.97 38.16
C LEU A 373 -1.71 55.95 39.57
N LYS A 374 -2.22 54.80 40.02
CA LYS A 374 -2.77 54.62 41.38
C LYS A 374 -1.68 54.71 42.45
N GLU A 375 -0.46 54.24 42.16
CA GLU A 375 0.69 54.31 43.07
C GLU A 375 1.39 55.68 43.09
N GLY A 376 0.92 56.64 42.29
CA GLY A 376 1.45 58.01 42.27
C GLY A 376 2.75 58.17 41.47
N ILE A 377 3.13 57.17 40.67
CA ILE A 377 4.30 57.21 39.79
C ILE A 377 3.86 57.80 38.45
N PHE A 378 4.17 59.09 38.24
CA PHE A 378 3.90 59.77 36.97
C PHE A 378 5.07 59.58 36.01
N TYR A 379 4.95 58.64 35.08
CA TYR A 379 5.91 58.51 33.99
C TYR A 379 5.78 59.69 33.01
N PRO A 380 6.90 60.20 32.46
CA PRO A 380 6.85 61.21 31.42
C PRO A 380 5.96 60.74 30.25
N PRO A 381 5.06 61.58 29.70
CA PRO A 381 4.16 61.19 28.62
C PRO A 381 4.85 60.57 27.39
N GLN A 382 6.08 61.00 27.14
CA GLN A 382 6.95 60.51 26.06
C GLN A 382 7.30 59.02 26.25
N MET A 383 7.50 58.58 27.49
CA MET A 383 7.87 57.21 27.83
C MET A 383 6.67 56.26 27.67
N ILE A 384 5.48 56.70 28.08
CA ILE A 384 4.22 55.97 27.87
C ILE A 384 3.95 55.81 26.37
N GLY A 385 4.15 56.87 25.59
CA GLY A 385 4.06 56.82 24.13
C GLY A 385 5.05 55.82 23.51
N ALA A 386 6.29 55.80 23.99
CA ALA A 386 7.32 54.86 23.52
C ALA A 386 6.95 53.40 23.81
N PHE A 387 6.41 53.09 25.00
CA PHE A 387 5.96 51.74 25.34
C PHE A 387 4.76 51.27 24.51
N LEU A 388 3.82 52.16 24.22
CA LEU A 388 2.66 51.85 23.38
C LEU A 388 3.10 51.57 21.93
N VAL A 389 3.99 52.41 21.38
CA VAL A 389 4.58 52.18 20.05
C VAL A 389 5.37 50.87 20.01
N MET A 390 6.15 50.57 21.04
CA MET A 390 6.88 49.30 21.14
C MET A 390 5.92 48.11 21.18
N ALA A 391 4.86 48.15 21.98
CA ALA A 391 3.86 47.09 22.03
C ALA A 391 3.17 46.87 20.67
N LEU A 392 2.87 47.95 19.96
CA LEU A 392 2.26 47.89 18.62
C LEU A 392 3.22 47.30 17.58
N LEU A 393 4.52 47.62 17.67
CA LEU A 393 5.57 47.05 16.82
C LEU A 393 5.88 45.58 17.12
N LEU A 394 5.47 45.05 18.28
CA LEU A 394 5.64 43.64 18.64
C LEU A 394 4.48 42.75 18.14
N ILE A 395 3.33 43.32 17.75
CA ILE A 395 2.18 42.56 17.23
C ILE A 395 2.57 41.70 16.01
N PRO A 396 3.31 42.20 14.99
CA PRO A 396 3.71 41.37 13.85
C PRO A 396 4.56 40.16 14.24
N LEU A 397 5.39 40.26 15.29
CA LEU A 397 6.20 39.14 15.78
C LEU A 397 5.33 38.10 16.50
N GLN A 398 4.25 38.51 17.15
CA GLN A 398 3.29 37.61 17.79
C GLN A 398 2.43 36.85 16.78
N MET A 399 2.21 37.42 15.58
CA MET A 399 1.50 36.76 14.48
C MET A 399 2.33 35.68 13.77
N GLN A 400 3.63 35.58 14.06
CA GLN A 400 4.51 34.54 13.53
C GLN A 400 4.59 33.31 14.44
N LEU A 401 3.90 33.32 15.58
CA LEU A 401 3.82 32.17 16.47
C LEU A 401 2.76 31.19 15.92
N PRO A 402 3.05 29.89 15.83
CA PRO A 402 2.06 28.88 15.49
C PRO A 402 0.95 28.86 16.55
N ASP A 403 -0.25 28.43 16.16
CA ASP A 403 -1.37 28.32 17.10
C ASP A 403 -1.02 27.27 18.16
N LEU A 404 -1.21 27.61 19.43
CA LEU A 404 -1.00 26.68 20.54
C LEU A 404 -2.30 25.92 20.73
N ASP A 405 -2.60 24.98 19.83
CA ASP A 405 -3.74 24.10 20.04
C ASP A 405 -3.43 23.12 21.19
N ASN A 406 -4.47 22.78 21.96
CA ASN A 406 -4.37 21.78 23.02
C ASN A 406 -4.36 20.35 22.46
N ASN A 407 -4.53 20.17 21.16
CA ASN A 407 -4.43 18.88 20.47
C ASN A 407 -3.11 18.70 19.73
N ILE A 408 -2.03 19.42 20.09
CA ILE A 408 -0.68 19.03 19.67
C ILE A 408 -0.34 17.73 20.40
N HIS A 409 -0.90 16.63 19.90
CA HIS A 409 -0.38 15.30 20.13
C HIS A 409 0.93 15.24 19.37
N ALA A 410 2.02 15.68 20.03
CA ALA A 410 3.38 15.45 19.54
C ALA A 410 3.71 13.95 19.32
N GLY A 411 2.77 13.04 19.62
CA GLY A 411 2.84 11.62 19.30
C GLY A 411 2.28 11.25 17.91
N ASP A 412 1.33 12.02 17.35
CA ASP A 412 0.65 11.67 16.09
C ASP A 412 1.27 12.40 14.88
N ASP A 413 1.68 13.66 15.04
CA ASP A 413 2.22 14.50 13.95
C ASP A 413 3.74 14.75 14.02
N SER A 414 4.44 14.00 14.89
CA SER A 414 5.90 13.99 14.90
C SER A 414 6.43 13.20 13.69
N PRO A 415 7.54 13.63 13.05
CA PRO A 415 8.23 12.81 12.03
C PRO A 415 8.75 11.46 12.58
N THR A 416 8.54 11.17 13.87
CA THR A 416 8.73 9.85 14.46
C THR A 416 7.39 9.10 14.49
N SER A 417 7.18 8.17 13.56
CA SER A 417 6.08 7.20 13.65
C SER A 417 6.15 6.42 14.96
N ASP A 418 4.99 6.03 15.49
CA ASP A 418 4.82 5.19 16.69
C ASP A 418 5.84 4.02 16.70
N PHE A 419 6.74 3.99 17.69
CA PHE A 419 7.74 2.93 17.83
C PHE A 419 7.55 2.20 19.16
N SER A 420 7.64 0.87 19.12
CA SER A 420 7.59 0.04 20.32
C SER A 420 9.00 -0.23 20.83
N LEU A 421 9.30 0.20 22.04
CA LEU A 421 10.56 -0.13 22.71
C LEU A 421 10.41 -1.47 23.41
N LEU A 422 11.28 -2.42 23.05
CA LEU A 422 11.44 -3.66 23.81
C LEU A 422 12.27 -3.40 25.05
N VAL A 423 11.62 -3.30 26.21
CA VAL A 423 12.31 -3.14 27.49
C VAL A 423 12.70 -4.52 28.02
N PHE A 424 13.99 -4.84 27.94
CA PHE A 424 14.55 -6.01 28.60
C PHE A 424 14.85 -5.67 30.07
N ASN A 425 13.93 -5.99 30.97
CA ASN A 425 14.25 -6.02 32.40
C ASN A 425 14.96 -7.34 32.73
N ASN A 426 15.89 -7.30 33.68
CA ASN A 426 16.87 -8.36 33.99
C ASN A 426 16.24 -9.66 34.55
N ASN A 427 14.91 -9.75 34.58
CA ASN A 427 14.12 -10.94 34.87
C ASN A 427 13.10 -11.13 33.75
N SER A 428 13.36 -12.13 32.91
CA SER A 428 12.57 -12.65 31.80
C SER A 428 11.09 -12.25 31.76
N ASN A 429 10.79 -11.24 30.97
CA ASN A 429 9.71 -11.14 29.97
C ASN A 429 9.84 -9.74 29.36
N GLY A 430 10.25 -9.67 28.09
CA GLY A 430 10.34 -8.39 27.38
C GLY A 430 8.94 -7.81 27.23
N THR A 431 8.66 -6.70 27.90
CA THR A 431 7.43 -5.94 27.71
C THR A 431 7.70 -4.89 26.64
N SER A 432 6.94 -4.93 25.55
CA SER A 432 6.91 -3.85 24.56
C SER A 432 6.11 -2.68 25.12
N ILE A 433 6.72 -1.51 25.18
CA ILE A 433 6.04 -0.26 25.55
C ILE A 433 5.93 0.59 24.27
N SER A 434 4.70 0.94 23.87
CA SER A 434 4.44 1.83 22.73
C SER A 434 4.68 3.30 23.11
N LEU A 435 4.90 4.17 22.12
CA LEU A 435 5.11 5.59 22.35
C LEU A 435 3.93 6.22 23.13
N SER A 436 2.71 5.78 22.81
CA SER A 436 1.45 6.15 23.48
C SER A 436 1.38 5.81 24.98
N GLN A 437 2.27 4.96 25.50
CA GLN A 437 2.37 4.65 26.93
C GLN A 437 3.50 5.40 27.64
N LEU A 438 4.36 6.11 26.88
CA LEU A 438 5.50 6.87 27.39
C LEU A 438 5.25 8.38 27.44
N LEU A 439 4.26 8.86 26.68
CA LEU A 439 3.67 10.20 26.74
C LEU A 439 2.50 10.21 27.72
#